data_AF-A0A662AM12-F1
#
_entry.id   AF-A0A662AM12-F1
#
_cell.length_a   1.000
_cell.length_b   1.000
_cell.length_c   1.000
_cell.angle_alpha   90.00
_cell.angle_beta   90.00
_cell.angle_gamma   90.00
#
_symmetry.space_group_name_H-M   'P 1'
#
loop_
_entity.id
_entity.type
_entity.pdbx_description
1 polymer ?
#
loop_
_entity_poly.entity_id
_entity_poly.type
_entity_poly.pdbx_seq_one_letter_code
_entity_poly.pdbx_strand_id
1 'polypeptide(L)'
;SGMWSQQMIESDGGFYIPTILGQSSDWLISVNLRASMPKLSFIKAYANIGFDQLQDENETLWEAGFLISIIDRKLEVYFPALWSQNIQDVFELNNQTSYGEKIRFTMRMELANPFKVLKELKL
;
A
#
# COMPACT_ATOMS: atom_id res chain seq x y z
N SER A 1 -12.72 -2.67 13.59
CA SER A 1 -12.17 -1.45 12.97
C SER A 1 -11.30 -0.68 13.95
N GLY A 2 -10.17 -0.12 13.49
CA GLY A 2 -9.29 0.75 14.27
C GLY A 2 -8.05 1.16 13.47
N MET A 3 -7.36 2.24 13.85
CA MET A 3 -6.18 2.71 13.10
C MET A 3 -5.07 1.66 13.04
N TRP A 4 -4.83 0.94 14.14
CA TRP A 4 -3.79 -0.10 14.23
C TRP A 4 -4.08 -1.34 13.38
N SER A 5 -5.34 -1.63 13.06
CA SER A 5 -5.68 -2.74 12.16
C SER A 5 -5.39 -2.43 10.69
N GLN A 6 -4.93 -1.22 10.38
CA GLN A 6 -4.54 -0.78 9.04
C GLN A 6 -3.05 -0.93 8.77
N GLN A 7 -2.30 -1.57 9.67
CA GLN A 7 -0.90 -1.92 9.42
C GLN A 7 -0.84 -2.98 8.31
N MET A 8 0.01 -2.75 7.33
CA MET A 8 0.18 -3.68 6.21
C MET A 8 1.65 -3.77 5.79
N ILE A 9 2.01 -4.95 5.29
CA ILE A 9 3.22 -5.17 4.50
C ILE A 9 2.75 -5.49 3.09
N GLU A 10 3.35 -4.85 2.09
CA GLU A 10 3.11 -5.12 0.68
C GLU A 10 3.25 -6.62 0.40
N SER A 11 2.25 -7.22 -0.23
CA SER A 11 2.28 -8.62 -0.70
C SER A 11 2.83 -8.71 -2.13
N ASP A 12 2.79 -9.89 -2.76
CA ASP A 12 3.45 -10.22 -4.03
C ASP A 12 3.33 -9.13 -5.12
N GLY A 13 2.11 -8.64 -5.40
CA GLY A 13 1.91 -7.61 -6.44
C GLY A 13 2.48 -6.22 -6.11
N GLY A 14 2.86 -5.96 -4.86
CA GLY A 14 3.39 -4.67 -4.41
C GLY A 14 2.32 -3.59 -4.16
N PHE A 15 1.04 -3.97 -4.16
CA PHE A 15 -0.08 -3.07 -3.91
C PHE A 15 -0.13 -2.60 -2.45
N TYR A 16 -0.62 -1.38 -2.23
CA TYR A 16 -0.83 -0.73 -0.94
C TYR A 16 -2.25 -0.89 -0.39
N ILE A 17 -3.18 -1.44 -1.18
CA ILE A 17 -4.49 -1.89 -0.71
C ILE A 17 -4.45 -3.40 -0.43
N PRO A 18 -4.86 -3.86 0.76
CA PRO A 18 -4.93 -5.29 1.05
C PRO A 18 -6.08 -5.88 0.27
N THR A 19 -5.74 -6.73 -0.68
CA THR A 19 -6.71 -7.49 -1.45
C THR A 19 -6.21 -8.93 -1.59
N ILE A 20 -7.17 -9.85 -1.63
CA ILE A 20 -6.91 -11.25 -2.02
C ILE A 20 -6.55 -11.35 -3.52
N LEU A 21 -6.91 -10.31 -4.28
CA LEU A 21 -6.60 -10.14 -5.69
C LEU A 21 -5.18 -9.54 -5.80
N GLY A 22 -4.34 -10.01 -6.71
CA GLY A 22 -2.91 -9.64 -6.74
C GLY A 22 -2.03 -10.60 -5.95
N GLN A 23 -2.58 -11.76 -5.61
CA GLN A 23 -1.88 -12.96 -5.15
C GLN A 23 -2.37 -14.10 -6.06
N SER A 24 -1.51 -14.61 -6.93
CA SER A 24 -1.85 -15.70 -7.86
C SER A 24 -0.96 -16.90 -7.63
N SER A 25 -1.53 -18.10 -7.76
CA SER A 25 -0.80 -19.37 -7.71
C SER A 25 -0.17 -19.77 -9.04
N ASP A 26 -0.40 -19.01 -10.11
CA ASP A 26 0.12 -19.30 -11.46
C ASP A 26 1.11 -18.21 -11.92
N TRP A 27 0.61 -17.06 -12.36
CA TRP A 27 1.45 -15.91 -12.73
C TRP A 27 0.83 -14.57 -12.34
N LEU A 28 1.70 -13.64 -11.98
CA LEU A 28 1.38 -12.26 -11.63
C LEU A 28 2.49 -11.36 -12.19
N ILE A 29 2.10 -10.34 -12.93
CA ILE A 29 3.00 -9.28 -13.40
C ILE A 29 2.51 -7.96 -12.84
N SER A 30 3.38 -7.21 -12.16
CA SER A 30 3.03 -5.90 -11.63
C SER A 30 4.10 -4.84 -11.91
N VAL A 31 3.63 -3.59 -12.00
CA VAL A 31 4.44 -2.39 -12.14
C VAL A 31 4.03 -1.44 -11.02
N ASN A 32 5.02 -1.03 -10.22
CA ASN A 32 4.85 -0.15 -9.07
C ASN A 32 5.66 1.12 -9.27
N LEU A 33 4.99 2.27 -9.37
CA LEU A 33 5.61 3.57 -9.59
C LEU A 33 5.45 4.44 -8.35
N ARG A 34 6.54 5.12 -7.95
CA ARG A 34 6.55 6.14 -6.90
C ARG A 34 7.32 7.36 -7.38
N ALA A 35 6.77 8.55 -7.15
CA ALA A 35 7.42 9.81 -7.50
C ALA A 35 7.35 10.80 -6.34
N SER A 36 8.51 11.29 -5.90
CA SER A 36 8.59 12.33 -4.88
C SER A 36 8.13 13.68 -5.42
N MET A 37 7.34 14.40 -4.64
CA MET A 37 6.93 15.76 -4.99
C MET A 37 8.14 16.71 -4.90
N PRO A 38 8.37 17.57 -5.91
CA PRO A 38 9.39 18.61 -5.83
C PRO A 38 9.17 19.48 -4.57
N LYS A 39 10.24 19.72 -3.81
CA LYS A 39 10.26 20.48 -2.52
C LYS A 39 9.57 19.81 -1.32
N LEU A 40 8.81 18.73 -1.51
CA LEU A 40 8.16 17.97 -0.44
C LEU A 40 8.52 16.49 -0.55
N SER A 41 9.79 16.15 -0.33
CA SER A 41 10.31 14.77 -0.51
C SER A 41 9.63 13.72 0.37
N PHE A 42 9.03 14.15 1.49
CA PHE A 42 8.24 13.30 2.38
C PHE A 42 6.85 12.97 1.82
N ILE A 43 6.39 13.65 0.76
CA ILE A 43 5.15 13.31 0.03
C ILE A 43 5.54 12.68 -1.30
N LYS A 44 5.00 11.50 -1.58
CA LYS A 44 5.20 10.82 -2.87
C LYS A 44 3.85 10.49 -3.47
N ALA A 45 3.70 10.66 -4.78
CA ALA A 45 2.60 10.05 -5.51
C ALA A 45 2.96 8.59 -5.82
N TYR A 46 1.96 7.73 -5.87
CA TYR A 46 2.14 6.36 -6.32
C TYR A 46 1.08 5.94 -7.33
N ALA A 47 1.44 4.98 -8.17
CA ALA A 47 0.53 4.28 -9.05
C ALA A 47 1.04 2.84 -9.21
N ASN A 48 0.16 1.88 -8.97
CA ASN A 48 0.46 0.46 -9.09
C ASN A 48 -0.54 -0.16 -10.06
N ILE A 49 -0.08 -1.05 -10.93
CA ILE A 49 -0.90 -1.84 -11.83
C ILE A 49 -0.37 -3.26 -11.87
N GLY A 50 -1.26 -4.24 -11.95
CA GLY A 50 -0.91 -5.64 -11.99
C GLY A 50 -1.95 -6.44 -12.77
N PHE A 51 -1.46 -7.50 -13.38
CA PHE A 51 -2.21 -8.45 -14.16
C PHE A 51 -1.93 -9.83 -13.57
N ASP A 52 -2.98 -10.54 -13.18
CA ASP A 52 -2.88 -11.92 -12.75
C ASP A 52 -3.95 -12.79 -13.39
N GLN A 53 -3.71 -14.09 -13.33
CA GLN A 53 -4.72 -15.09 -13.60
C GLN A 53 -5.31 -15.52 -12.26
N LEU A 54 -6.60 -15.21 -12.07
CA LEU A 54 -7.34 -15.53 -10.86
C LEU A 54 -8.52 -16.42 -11.26
N GLN A 55 -8.49 -17.69 -10.85
CA GLN A 55 -9.55 -18.68 -11.14
C GLN A 55 -9.96 -18.73 -12.63
N ASP A 56 -8.98 -18.81 -13.52
CA ASP A 56 -9.16 -18.88 -14.99
C ASP A 56 -9.65 -17.59 -15.68
N GLU A 57 -9.80 -16.49 -14.94
CA GLU A 57 -10.06 -15.16 -15.50
C GLU A 57 -8.81 -14.26 -15.39
N ASN A 58 -8.57 -13.45 -16.44
CA ASN A 58 -7.51 -12.45 -16.43
C ASN A 58 -8.03 -11.20 -15.71
N GLU A 59 -7.47 -10.90 -14.56
CA GLU A 59 -7.86 -9.75 -13.77
C GLU A 59 -6.82 -8.63 -13.87
N THR A 60 -7.30 -7.40 -13.92
CA THR A 60 -6.44 -6.21 -13.96
C THR A 60 -6.70 -5.37 -12.73
N LEU A 61 -5.69 -5.29 -11.86
CA LEU A 61 -5.75 -4.51 -10.63
C LEU A 61 -4.93 -3.26 -10.80
N TRP A 62 -5.48 -2.13 -10.40
CA TRP A 62 -4.73 -0.89 -10.35
C TRP A 62 -5.20 0.00 -9.22
N GLU A 63 -4.28 0.78 -8.69
CA GLU A 63 -4.54 1.79 -7.66
C GLU A 63 -3.56 2.95 -7.83
N ALA A 64 -3.96 4.12 -7.35
CA ALA A 64 -3.11 5.28 -7.30
C ALA A 64 -3.48 6.18 -6.12
N GLY A 65 -2.52 6.94 -5.65
CA GLY A 65 -2.74 7.84 -4.52
C GLY A 65 -1.48 8.57 -4.09
N PHE A 66 -1.49 8.99 -2.83
CA PHE A 66 -0.38 9.68 -2.21
C PHE A 66 0.10 8.89 -1.00
N LEU A 67 1.40 8.96 -0.72
CA LEU A 67 1.96 8.44 0.51
C LEU A 67 2.75 9.55 1.21
N ILE A 68 2.64 9.56 2.54
CA ILE A 68 3.39 10.44 3.42
C ILE A 68 4.41 9.58 4.16
N SER A 69 5.68 9.87 3.96
CA SER A 69 6.80 9.23 4.64
C SER A 69 7.14 10.04 5.89
N ILE A 70 6.73 9.55 7.05
CA ILE A 70 7.02 10.18 8.35
C ILE A 70 8.49 9.96 8.73
N ILE A 71 8.96 8.72 8.53
CA ILE A 71 10.38 8.36 8.64
C ILE A 71 10.72 7.65 7.34
N ASP A 72 11.70 8.18 6.59
CA ASP A 72 11.98 7.74 5.21
C ASP A 72 12.05 6.22 5.12
N ARG A 73 11.12 5.63 4.35
CA ARG A 73 10.94 4.19 4.12
C ARG A 73 10.66 3.31 5.34
N LYS A 74 10.73 3.83 6.58
CA LYS A 74 10.49 3.09 7.82
C LYS A 74 9.05 3.21 8.30
N LEU A 75 8.47 4.41 8.17
CA LEU A 75 7.08 4.69 8.54
C LEU A 75 6.43 5.49 7.42
N GLU A 76 5.58 4.82 6.65
CA GLU A 76 4.87 5.39 5.51
C GLU A 76 3.35 5.20 5.71
N VAL A 77 2.57 6.24 5.41
CA VAL A 77 1.11 6.23 5.43
C VAL A 77 0.60 6.46 4.02
N TYR A 78 -0.29 5.59 3.55
CA TYR A 78 -0.83 5.58 2.20
C TYR A 78 -2.27 6.07 2.19
N PHE A 79 -2.56 6.98 1.27
CA PHE A 79 -3.85 7.60 1.03
C PHE A 79 -4.29 7.25 -0.40
N PRO A 80 -5.04 6.15 -0.58
CA PRO A 80 -5.56 5.77 -1.89
C PRO A 80 -6.54 6.83 -2.41
N ALA A 81 -6.33 7.27 -3.64
CA ALA A 81 -7.20 8.24 -4.30
C ALA A 81 -8.06 7.59 -5.38
N LEU A 82 -7.51 6.60 -6.09
CA LEU A 82 -8.17 5.92 -7.20
C LEU A 82 -7.84 4.41 -7.14
N TRP A 83 -8.78 3.58 -7.58
CA TRP A 83 -8.61 2.13 -7.64
C TRP A 83 -9.56 1.50 -8.67
N SER A 84 -9.21 0.31 -9.14
CA SER A 84 -10.04 -0.54 -10.02
C SER A 84 -11.37 -0.98 -9.38
N GLN A 85 -12.36 -1.36 -10.18
CA GLN A 85 -13.65 -1.86 -9.67
C GLN A 85 -13.48 -3.12 -8.81
N ASN A 86 -12.57 -4.03 -9.20
CA ASN A 86 -12.28 -5.24 -8.44
C ASN A 86 -11.81 -4.93 -7.00
N ILE A 87 -11.02 -3.87 -6.82
CA ILE A 87 -10.61 -3.40 -5.49
C ILE A 87 -11.79 -2.80 -4.73
N GLN A 88 -12.68 -2.07 -5.42
CA GLN A 88 -13.89 -1.53 -4.83
C GLN A 88 -14.79 -2.66 -4.30
N ASP A 89 -14.96 -3.74 -5.06
CA ASP A 89 -15.77 -4.90 -4.67
C ASP A 89 -15.20 -5.59 -3.43
N VAL A 90 -13.86 -5.68 -3.32
CA VAL A 90 -13.17 -6.21 -2.13
C VAL A 90 -13.42 -5.33 -0.89
N PHE A 91 -13.46 -4.00 -1.04
CA PHE A 91 -13.83 -3.12 0.09
C PHE A 91 -15.27 -3.35 0.55
N GLU A 92 -16.20 -3.51 -0.39
CA GLU A 92 -17.61 -3.75 -0.10
C GLU A 92 -17.83 -5.10 0.60
N LEU A 93 -17.19 -6.17 0.11
CA LEU A 93 -17.23 -7.50 0.73
C LEU A 93 -16.68 -7.51 2.16
N ASN A 94 -15.66 -6.70 2.43
CA ASN A 94 -15.03 -6.57 3.75
C ASN A 94 -15.73 -5.53 4.66
N ASN A 95 -16.88 -4.99 4.24
CA ASN A 95 -17.61 -3.93 4.95
C ASN A 95 -16.75 -2.67 5.26
N GLN A 96 -15.75 -2.38 4.42
CA GLN A 96 -14.88 -1.20 4.55
C GLN A 96 -15.55 0.03 3.91
N THR A 97 -16.61 0.49 4.58
CA THR A 97 -17.47 1.58 4.08
C THR A 97 -16.86 2.96 4.34
N SER A 98 -16.01 3.11 5.35
CA SER A 98 -15.40 4.40 5.67
C SER A 98 -14.06 4.58 4.95
N TYR A 99 -13.77 5.80 4.48
CA TYR A 99 -12.48 6.10 3.84
C TYR A 99 -11.29 5.90 4.78
N GLY A 100 -11.46 6.13 6.08
CA GLY A 100 -10.42 5.88 7.08
C GLY A 100 -9.99 4.41 7.14
N GLU A 101 -10.89 3.48 6.81
CA GLU A 101 -10.60 2.05 6.67
C GLU A 101 -9.94 1.68 5.35
N LYS A 102 -9.68 2.66 4.46
CA LYS A 102 -8.91 2.51 3.20
C LYS A 102 -7.50 3.08 3.32
N ILE A 103 -7.26 3.98 4.29
CA ILE A 103 -5.91 4.47 4.63
C ILE A 103 -5.12 3.31 5.24
N ARG A 104 -3.86 3.15 4.80
CA ARG A 104 -2.95 2.12 5.29
C ARG A 104 -1.67 2.73 5.81
N PHE A 105 -0.96 2.00 6.66
CA PHE A 105 0.40 2.37 7.02
C PHE A 105 1.30 1.14 7.06
N THR A 106 2.58 1.35 6.78
CA THR A 106 3.62 0.33 6.94
C THR A 106 4.63 0.84 7.94
N MET A 107 4.99 -0.05 8.88
CA MET A 107 6.10 0.12 9.80
C MET A 107 7.13 -0.98 9.53
N ARG A 108 8.23 -0.62 8.86
CA ARG A 108 9.31 -1.54 8.48
C ARG A 108 10.34 -1.62 9.59
N MET A 109 10.09 -2.52 10.55
CA MET A 109 10.98 -2.74 11.70
C MET A 109 12.33 -3.35 11.29
N GLU A 110 12.39 -4.04 10.15
CA GLU A 110 13.62 -4.58 9.57
C GLU A 110 14.61 -3.50 9.14
N LEU A 111 14.11 -2.31 8.76
CA LEU A 111 14.93 -1.13 8.46
C LEU A 111 15.23 -0.31 9.72
N ALA A 112 14.44 -0.53 10.78
CA ALA A 112 14.64 0.07 12.08
C ALA A 112 15.67 -0.73 12.86
N ASN A 113 16.97 -0.49 12.61
CA ASN A 113 17.98 -0.88 13.60
C ASN A 113 17.61 -0.16 14.92
N PRO A 114 17.20 -0.88 15.98
CA PRO A 114 16.61 -0.26 17.16
C PRO A 114 17.59 0.70 17.85
N PHE A 115 18.89 0.43 17.76
CA PHE A 115 19.93 1.30 18.30
C PHE A 115 20.14 2.60 17.50
N LYS A 116 19.87 2.58 16.17
CA LYS A 116 19.93 3.80 15.34
C LYS A 116 18.67 4.65 15.48
N VAL A 117 17.49 4.03 15.50
CA VAL A 117 16.20 4.74 15.64
C VAL A 117 16.10 5.45 16.99
N LEU A 118 16.56 4.84 18.09
CA LEU A 118 16.62 5.51 19.40
C LEU A 118 17.57 6.72 19.42
N LYS A 119 18.55 6.77 18.51
CA LYS A 119 19.49 7.89 18.37
C LYS A 119 18.94 9.00 17.48
N GLU A 120 18.11 8.66 16.49
CA GLU A 120 17.38 9.60 15.62
C GLU A 120 16.17 10.24 16.34
N LEU A 121 15.53 9.52 17.27
CA LEU A 121 14.38 10.02 18.06
C LEU A 121 14.79 10.83 19.31
N LYS A 122 16.03 10.69 19.78
CA LYS A 122 16.63 11.53 20.82
C LYS A 122 17.41 12.67 20.16
N LEU A 123 16.67 13.64 19.61
CA LEU A 123 17.18 15.00 19.45
C LEU A 123 17.78 15.49 20.78
#